data_AF-A0A6V7L7A1-F1
#
_entry.id   AF-A0A6V7L7A1-F1
#
_cell.length_a   1.000
_cell.length_b   1.000
_cell.length_c   1.000
_cell.angle_alpha   90.00
_cell.angle_beta   90.00
_cell.angle_gamma   90.00
#
_symmetry.space_group_name_H-M   'P 1'
#
loop_
_entity.id
_entity.type
_entity.pdbx_description
1 polymer ?
#
loop_
_entity_poly.entity_id
_entity_poly.type
_entity_poly.pdbx_seq_one_letter_code
_entity_poly.pdbx_strand_id
1 'polypeptide(L)'
;AYYILGIIGFGAGRLRPVAASLLFPLDFTAAGGLANTSGYVRILYALYLEGAVTIAAVAVAILRVSASESLTNIGLKYGLLTDA
;
A
#
# COMPACT_ATOMS: atom_id res chain seq x y z
N ALA A 1 -2.44 2.76 10.69
CA ALA A 1 -1.18 2.51 11.42
C ALA A 1 0.04 2.46 10.49
N TYR A 2 0.03 1.65 9.43
CA TYR A 2 1.17 1.47 8.52
C TYR A 2 1.78 2.77 7.96
N TYR A 3 0.93 3.66 7.42
CA TYR A 3 1.36 4.96 6.91
C TYR A 3 1.89 5.92 7.99
N ILE A 4 1.35 5.84 9.21
CA ILE A 4 1.79 6.66 10.35
C ILE A 4 3.20 6.25 10.78
N LEU A 5 3.50 4.95 10.76
CA LEU A 5 4.85 4.43 11.01
C LEU A 5 5.85 4.91 9.94
N GLY A 6 5.42 4.99 8.67
CA GLY A 6 6.23 5.60 7.61
C GLY A 6 6.53 7.08 7.87
N ILE A 7 5.50 7.87 8.22
CA ILE A 7 5.65 9.30 8.50
C ILE A 7 6.59 9.54 9.69
N ILE A 8 6.43 8.78 10.79
CA ILE A 8 7.27 8.93 11.98
C ILE A 8 8.69 8.41 11.71
N GLY A 9 8.84 7.23 11.10
CA GLY A 9 10.14 6.61 10.85
C GLY A 9 11.00 7.37 9.84
N PHE A 10 10.43 7.75 8.70
CA PHE A 10 11.15 8.50 7.66
C PHE A 10 11.22 9.99 7.95
N GLY A 11 10.26 10.53 8.71
CA GLY A 11 10.25 11.93 9.13
C GLY A 11 11.24 12.23 10.23
N ALA A 12 11.17 11.50 11.34
CA ALA A 12 12.06 11.69 12.48
C ALA A 12 13.51 11.30 12.14
N GLY A 13 13.71 10.24 11.35
CA GLY A 13 15.04 9.78 10.95
C GLY A 13 15.80 10.72 10.00
N ARG A 14 15.12 11.69 9.36
CA ARG A 14 15.73 12.64 8.40
C ARG A 14 15.89 14.06 8.92
N LEU A 15 15.45 14.37 10.14
CA LEU A 15 15.47 15.73 10.71
C LEU A 15 14.91 16.80 9.74
N ARG A 16 13.94 16.40 8.91
CA ARG A 16 13.28 17.28 7.93
C ARG A 16 12.04 17.90 8.56
N PRO A 17 11.60 19.09 8.11
CA PRO A 17 10.37 19.70 8.59
C PRO A 17 9.18 18.76 8.36
N VAL A 18 8.26 18.71 9.33
CA VAL A 18 7.14 17.75 9.39
C VAL A 18 6.30 17.73 8.10
N ALA A 19 6.16 18.87 7.42
CA ALA A 19 5.48 18.95 6.12
C ALA A 19 6.16 18.10 5.04
N ALA A 20 7.50 18.09 4.99
CA ALA A 20 8.26 17.25 4.06
C ALA A 20 8.24 15.77 4.48
N SER A 21 8.08 15.49 5.78
CA SER A 21 7.90 14.13 6.30
C SER A 21 6.53 13.54 5.99
N LEU A 22 5.48 14.36 5.87
CA LEU A 22 4.15 13.92 5.45
C LEU A 22 4.10 13.62 3.95
N LEU A 23 4.82 14.41 3.16
CA LEU A 23 4.94 14.26 1.71
C LEU A 23 6.09 13.34 1.29
N PHE A 24 6.64 12.56 2.21
CA PHE A 24 7.80 11.70 1.93
C PHE A 24 7.60 10.78 0.71
N PRO A 25 6.43 10.16 0.43
CA PRO A 25 6.32 9.28 -0.73
C PRO A 25 6.41 10.08 -2.04
N LEU A 26 5.88 11.30 -2.06
CA LEU A 26 5.94 12.20 -3.22
C LEU A 26 7.37 12.74 -3.41
N ASP A 27 8.02 13.16 -2.34
CA ASP A 27 9.39 13.68 -2.37
C ASP A 27 10.40 12.60 -2.82
N PHE A 28 10.21 11.36 -2.38
CA PHE A 28 11.11 10.25 -2.74
C PHE A 28 10.84 9.68 -4.13
N THR A 29 9.57 9.45 -4.50
CA THR A 29 9.22 8.78 -5.77
C THR A 29 8.99 9.76 -6.93
N ALA A 30 8.32 10.89 -6.71
CA ALA A 30 7.94 11.80 -7.80
C ALA A 30 8.96 12.92 -8.03
N ALA A 31 9.53 13.47 -6.95
CA ALA A 31 10.54 14.54 -7.05
C ALA A 31 11.98 14.02 -7.21
N GLY A 32 12.18 12.70 -7.26
CA GLY A 32 13.51 12.08 -7.40
C GLY A 32 14.39 12.20 -6.15
N GLY A 33 13.83 12.58 -5.00
CA GLY A 33 14.55 12.77 -3.75
C GLY A 33 15.21 11.49 -3.21
N LEU A 34 14.77 10.30 -3.64
CA LEU A 34 15.36 9.02 -3.24
C LEU A 34 16.85 8.92 -3.64
N ALA A 35 17.24 9.43 -4.82
CA ALA A 35 18.63 9.36 -5.30
C ALA A 35 19.60 10.20 -4.45
N ASN A 36 19.11 11.31 -3.90
CA ASN A 36 19.87 12.25 -3.08
C ASN A 36 19.91 11.88 -1.59
N THR A 37 19.47 10.66 -1.24
CA THR A 37 19.38 10.19 0.15
C THR A 37 20.45 9.15 0.46
N SER A 38 20.91 9.10 1.72
CA SER A 38 21.76 8.03 2.23
C SER A 38 21.22 6.63 1.89
N GLY A 39 22.12 5.70 1.54
CA GLY A 39 21.78 4.34 1.12
C GLY A 39 20.86 3.59 2.10
N TYR A 40 21.09 3.70 3.41
CA TYR A 40 20.27 3.04 4.43
C TYR A 40 18.79 3.47 4.39
N VAL A 41 18.53 4.77 4.24
CA VAL A 41 17.16 5.29 4.16
C VAL A 41 16.48 4.83 2.86
N ARG A 42 17.25 4.66 1.76
CA ARG A 42 16.71 4.11 0.50
C ARG A 42 16.27 2.66 0.66
N ILE A 43 17.06 1.84 1.38
CA ILE A 43 16.73 0.44 1.66
C ILE A 43 15.48 0.35 2.53
N LEU A 44 15.39 1.15 3.60
CA LEU A 44 14.20 1.21 4.45
C LEU A 44 12.97 1.64 3.65
N TYR A 45 13.11 2.62 2.76
CA TYR A 45 12.01 3.07 1.91
C TYR A 45 11.54 1.98 0.94
N ALA A 46 12.46 1.22 0.35
CA ALA A 46 12.11 0.07 -0.48
C ALA A 46 11.33 -1.00 0.31
N LEU A 47 11.79 -1.34 1.52
CA LEU A 47 11.09 -2.28 2.41
C LEU A 47 9.67 -1.79 2.78
N TYR A 48 9.52 -0.48 2.99
CA TYR A 48 8.23 0.14 3.24
C TYR A 48 7.30 0.06 2.01
N LEU A 49 7.82 0.20 0.79
CA LEU A 49 7.00 0.03 -0.42
C LEU A 49 6.53 -1.42 -0.59
N GLU A 50 7.41 -2.39 -0.34
CA GLU A 50 7.05 -3.82 -0.42
C GLU A 50 5.91 -4.17 0.54
N GLY A 51 5.96 -3.68 1.78
CA GLY A 51 4.88 -3.92 2.74
C GLY A 51 3.56 -3.21 2.37
N ALA A 52 3.63 -2.00 1.81
CA ALA A 52 2.43 -1.31 1.30
C ALA A 52 1.77 -2.10 0.16
N VAL A 53 2.57 -2.58 -0.80
CA VAL A 53 2.09 -3.40 -1.92
C VAL A 53 1.51 -4.73 -1.42
N THR A 54 2.16 -5.36 -0.45
CA THR A 54 1.67 -6.61 0.15
C THR A 54 0.29 -6.43 0.81
N ILE A 55 0.10 -5.37 1.60
CA ILE A 55 -1.19 -5.07 2.23
C ILE A 55 -2.27 -4.83 1.17
N ALA A 56 -1.94 -4.05 0.13
CA ALA A 56 -2.86 -3.79 -0.97
C ALA A 56 -3.24 -5.09 -1.72
N ALA A 57 -2.27 -5.97 -1.98
CA ALA A 57 -2.51 -7.25 -2.62
C ALA A 57 -3.42 -8.16 -1.77
N VAL A 58 -3.19 -8.23 -0.45
CA VAL A 58 -4.07 -8.98 0.47
C VAL A 58 -5.49 -8.43 0.46
N ALA A 59 -5.64 -7.10 0.55
CA ALA A 59 -6.96 -6.47 0.50
C ALA A 59 -7.70 -6.78 -0.82
N VAL A 60 -7.00 -6.70 -1.95
CA VAL A 60 -7.56 -7.04 -3.27
C VAL A 60 -7.93 -8.53 -3.34
N ALA A 61 -7.12 -9.42 -2.80
CA ALA A 61 -7.42 -10.85 -2.75
C ALA A 61 -8.72 -11.13 -1.98
N ILE A 62 -8.90 -10.51 -0.81
CA ILE A 62 -10.12 -10.63 0.00
C ILE A 62 -11.34 -10.09 -0.77
N LEU A 63 -11.20 -8.92 -1.40
CA LEU A 63 -12.29 -8.33 -2.20
C LEU A 63 -12.66 -9.20 -3.39
N ARG A 64 -11.69 -9.83 -4.06
CA ARG A 64 -11.94 -10.75 -5.17
C ARG A 64 -12.74 -11.96 -4.73
N VAL A 65 -12.40 -12.58 -3.59
CA VAL A 65 -13.15 -13.71 -3.04
C VAL A 65 -14.59 -13.29 -2.73
N SER A 66 -14.77 -12.17 -2.05
CA SER A 66 -16.10 -11.65 -1.69
C SER A 66 -16.95 -11.32 -2.92
N ALA A 67 -16.33 -10.74 -3.95
CA ALA A 67 -17.00 -10.43 -5.21
C ALA A 67 -17.41 -11.70 -5.98
N SER A 68 -16.54 -12.72 -5.99
CA SER A 68 -16.85 -14.01 -6.61
C SER A 68 -18.03 -14.70 -5.93
N GLU A 69 -18.04 -14.80 -4.59
CA GLU A 69 -19.16 -15.43 -3.87
C GLU A 69 -20.47 -14.67 -4.04
N SER A 70 -20.43 -13.33 -3.99
CA SER A 70 -21.60 -12.48 -4.24
C SER A 70 -22.17 -12.68 -5.65
N LEU A 71 -21.30 -12.73 -6.66
CA LEU A 71 -21.71 -12.92 -8.05
C LEU A 71 -22.28 -14.32 -8.29
N THR A 72 -21.72 -15.36 -7.66
CA THR A 72 -22.27 -16.72 -7.70
C THR A 72 -23.65 -16.79 -7.04
N ASN A 73 -23.84 -16.16 -5.88
CA ASN A 73 -25.13 -16.13 -5.19
C ASN A 73 -26.20 -15.38 -6.00
N ILE A 74 -25.83 -14.27 -6.65
CA ILE A 74 -26.71 -13.58 -7.60
C ILE A 74 -27.06 -14.49 -8.79
N GLY A 75 -26.07 -15.19 -9.36
CA GLY A 75 -26.28 -16.11 -10.47
C GLY A 75 -27.22 -17.27 -10.14
N LEU A 76 -27.10 -17.86 -8.95
CA LEU A 76 -28.02 -18.88 -8.43
C LEU A 76 -29.43 -18.31 -8.20
N LYS A 77 -29.53 -17.12 -7.57
CA LYS A 77 -30.82 -16.48 -7.26
C LYS A 77 -31.65 -16.15 -8.51
N TYR A 78 -31.00 -15.81 -9.61
CA TYR A 78 -31.67 -15.52 -10.88
C TYR A 78 -31.74 -16.73 -11.83
N GLY A 79 -31.33 -17.92 -11.39
CA GLY A 79 -31.35 -19.15 -12.20
C GLY A 79 -30.40 -19.11 -13.41
N LEU A 80 -29.42 -18.20 -13.41
CA LEU A 80 -28.38 -18.07 -14.42
C LEU A 80 -27.28 -19.11 -14.23
N LEU A 81 -27.11 -19.61 -13.00
CA LEU A 81 -26.20 -20.68 -12.61
C LEU A 81 -27.01 -21.79 -11.95
N THR A 82 -26.59 -23.04 -12.14
CA THR A 82 -27.12 -24.22 -11.42
C THR A 82 -26.03 -24.78 -10.53
N ASP A 83 -26.36 -25.19 -9.31
CA ASP A 83 -25.43 -25.95 -8.48
C ASP A 83 -25.10 -27.30 -9.17
N ALA A 84 -23.84 -27.70 -9.07
CA ALA A 84 -23.37 -29.00 -9.55
C ALA A 84 -23.47 -30.05 -8.44
#